data_AF-A0A536LPM3-F1
#
_entry.id   AF-A0A536LPM3-F1
#
_cell.length_a   1.000
_cell.length_b   1.000
_cell.length_c   1.000
_cell.angle_alpha   90.00
_cell.angle_beta   90.00
_cell.angle_gamma   90.00
#
_symmetry.space_group_name_H-M   'P 1'
#
loop_
_entity.id
_entity.type
_entity.pdbx_description
1 polymer ?
#
loop_
_entity_poly.entity_id
_entity_poly.type
_entity_poly.pdbx_seq_one_letter_code
_entity_poly.pdbx_strand_id
1 'polypeptide(L)'
;MRKTIGPSRRLTVKIAAIAVTLTVVGLAGNGQTSAATATVNVGDFWFCNSTFSGSVCLTSIKTGDTVTWNWVGSASHTTTACSDGTFTTCGAAQGWDSGSMSTGTFSHTFNSAGTFFYHCQIHPAAMRGRIDVLQDTDGDGWSDVAEGIIGTDPLRRCGVNAWPPDINSDGHVDVIGDISTVANFFGQSVSTAPKRYDIAPDPPDGLIDVIGDISRLAGLFAQSCTP
;
A
#
# COMPACT_ATOMS: atom_id res chain seq x y z
N MET A 1 -24.46 -81.00 -19.00
CA MET A 1 -25.06 -79.93 -19.82
C MET A 1 -23.94 -78.99 -20.27
N ARG A 2 -23.57 -79.02 -21.56
CA ARG A 2 -22.46 -78.23 -22.12
C ARG A 2 -22.96 -76.80 -22.36
N LYS A 3 -22.26 -75.78 -21.84
CA LYS A 3 -22.53 -74.37 -22.12
C LYS A 3 -21.40 -73.84 -23.01
N THR A 4 -21.71 -73.64 -24.28
CA THR A 4 -20.84 -73.06 -25.32
C THR A 4 -20.64 -71.56 -25.06
N ILE A 5 -19.39 -71.11 -24.99
CA ILE A 5 -19.02 -69.68 -24.89
C ILE A 5 -18.66 -69.22 -26.32
N GLY A 6 -19.41 -68.25 -26.84
CA GLY A 6 -19.15 -67.61 -28.14
C GLY A 6 -18.05 -66.53 -28.05
N PRO A 7 -17.46 -66.13 -29.19
CA PRO A 7 -16.28 -65.25 -29.20
C PRO A 7 -16.64 -63.78 -28.86
N SER A 8 -15.80 -63.16 -28.03
CA SER A 8 -15.91 -61.77 -27.61
C SER A 8 -15.43 -60.80 -28.71
N ARG A 9 -16.32 -59.90 -29.13
CA ARG A 9 -15.97 -58.77 -30.01
C ARG A 9 -15.11 -57.76 -29.24
N ARG A 10 -13.87 -57.55 -29.66
CA ARG A 10 -13.00 -56.48 -29.14
C ARG A 10 -13.41 -55.14 -29.75
N LEU A 11 -13.95 -54.24 -28.92
CA LEU A 11 -14.22 -52.86 -29.30
C LEU A 11 -12.91 -52.06 -29.17
N THR A 12 -12.41 -51.52 -30.28
CA THR A 12 -11.19 -50.69 -30.28
C THR A 12 -11.62 -49.23 -30.12
N VAL A 13 -11.36 -48.63 -28.95
CA VAL A 13 -11.62 -47.20 -28.71
C VAL A 13 -10.45 -46.40 -29.30
N LYS A 14 -10.69 -45.65 -30.37
CA LYS A 14 -9.73 -44.68 -30.92
C LYS A 14 -9.84 -43.40 -30.10
N ILE A 15 -8.88 -43.16 -29.20
CA ILE A 15 -8.77 -41.89 -28.46
C ILE A 15 -8.12 -40.87 -29.41
N ALA A 16 -8.90 -39.89 -29.86
CA ALA A 16 -8.37 -38.73 -30.57
C ALA A 16 -7.80 -37.76 -29.52
N ALA A 17 -6.48 -37.56 -29.52
CA ALA A 17 -5.84 -36.53 -28.70
C ALA A 17 -6.13 -35.15 -29.33
N ILE A 18 -6.98 -34.36 -28.68
CA ILE A 18 -7.17 -32.95 -29.03
C ILE A 18 -6.05 -32.17 -28.33
N ALA A 19 -5.07 -31.71 -29.10
CA ALA A 19 -4.06 -30.78 -28.62
C ALA A 19 -4.71 -29.40 -28.45
N VAL A 20 -5.01 -29.03 -27.21
CA VAL A 20 -5.41 -27.66 -26.87
C VAL A 20 -4.12 -26.86 -26.67
N THR A 21 -3.73 -26.10 -27.69
CA THR A 21 -2.68 -25.08 -27.55
C THR A 21 -3.24 -23.93 -26.72
N LEU A 22 -2.85 -23.88 -25.45
CA LEU A 22 -3.16 -22.77 -24.55
C LEU A 22 -2.15 -21.65 -24.83
N THR A 23 -2.52 -20.67 -25.66
CA THR A 23 -1.79 -19.41 -25.75
C THR A 23 -2.08 -18.60 -24.49
N VAL A 24 -1.16 -18.66 -23.52
CA VAL A 24 -1.11 -17.68 -22.43
C VAL A 24 -0.65 -16.37 -23.06
N VAL A 25 -1.59 -15.47 -23.35
CA VAL A 25 -1.25 -14.07 -23.57
C VAL A 25 -0.89 -13.52 -22.20
N GLY A 26 0.40 -13.55 -21.87
CA GLY A 26 0.92 -12.82 -20.73
C GLY A 26 0.74 -11.34 -20.99
N LEU A 27 -0.29 -10.74 -20.38
CA LEU A 27 -0.27 -9.30 -20.20
C LEU A 27 0.83 -9.03 -19.18
N ALA A 28 2.01 -8.61 -19.66
CA ALA A 28 2.96 -7.89 -18.85
C ALA A 28 2.27 -6.60 -18.43
N GLY A 29 1.60 -6.64 -17.28
CA GLY A 29 1.15 -5.45 -16.59
C GLY A 29 2.40 -4.74 -16.13
N ASN A 30 2.81 -3.69 -16.85
CA ASN A 30 3.72 -2.71 -16.30
C ASN A 30 3.05 -2.22 -15.01
N GLY A 31 3.57 -2.64 -13.86
CA GLY A 31 2.99 -2.40 -12.54
C GLY A 31 3.07 -0.94 -12.11
N GLN A 32 2.62 -0.02 -12.96
CA GLN A 32 2.40 1.37 -12.60
C GLN A 32 1.41 1.33 -11.43
N THR A 33 1.93 1.46 -10.21
CA THR A 33 1.13 1.60 -9.01
C THR A 33 0.34 2.88 -9.25
N SER A 34 -0.97 2.73 -9.45
CA SER A 34 -1.88 3.86 -9.50
C SER A 34 -1.73 4.62 -8.18
N ALA A 35 -1.76 5.95 -8.25
CA ALA A 35 -1.88 6.83 -7.08
C ALA A 35 -2.86 6.21 -6.06
N ALA A 36 -2.37 6.01 -4.83
CA ALA A 36 -3.14 5.34 -3.80
C ALA A 36 -4.17 6.32 -3.21
N THR A 37 -5.23 5.76 -2.62
CA THR A 37 -6.23 6.54 -1.88
C THR A 37 -6.21 6.17 -0.41
N ALA A 38 -5.83 7.13 0.45
CA ALA A 38 -5.99 7.01 1.89
C ALA A 38 -7.37 7.51 2.30
N THR A 39 -8.08 6.77 3.15
CA THR A 39 -9.39 7.20 3.66
C THR A 39 -9.26 7.70 5.09
N VAL A 40 -9.74 8.92 5.34
CA VAL A 40 -9.91 9.47 6.69
C VAL A 40 -11.40 9.53 7.01
N ASN A 41 -11.86 8.73 7.96
CA ASN A 41 -13.23 8.85 8.41
C ASN A 41 -13.43 10.15 9.22
N VAL A 42 -14.52 10.85 8.94
CA VAL A 42 -14.98 12.04 9.64
C VAL A 42 -16.23 11.65 10.41
N GLY A 43 -16.08 11.44 11.71
CA GLY A 43 -17.21 11.16 12.59
C GLY A 43 -17.43 12.28 13.59
N ASP A 44 -18.41 12.07 14.47
CA ASP A 44 -18.88 13.11 15.39
C ASP A 44 -17.76 13.54 16.34
N PHE A 45 -17.16 14.69 16.03
CA PHE A 45 -16.06 15.34 16.76
C PHE A 45 -14.69 14.64 16.68
N TRP A 46 -14.40 13.93 15.60
CA TRP A 46 -13.09 13.32 15.36
C TRP A 46 -12.77 13.08 13.87
N PHE A 47 -11.48 13.04 13.55
CA PHE A 47 -10.94 12.46 12.32
C PHE A 47 -10.31 11.10 12.62
N CYS A 48 -10.13 10.22 11.62
CA CYS A 48 -9.64 8.84 11.77
C CYS A 48 -10.65 7.91 12.51
N ASN A 49 -10.76 8.05 13.83
CA ASN A 49 -11.69 7.30 14.68
C ASN A 49 -11.92 8.06 16.02
N SER A 50 -12.84 7.58 16.86
CA SER A 50 -13.25 8.28 18.08
C SER A 50 -12.15 8.52 19.12
N THR A 51 -11.04 7.77 19.10
CA THR A 51 -9.92 7.98 20.03
C THR A 51 -9.12 9.25 19.71
N PHE A 52 -9.28 9.82 18.51
CA PHE A 52 -8.62 11.06 18.09
C PHE A 52 -9.41 12.32 18.43
N SER A 53 -10.54 12.23 19.12
CA SER A 53 -11.26 13.43 19.58
C SER A 53 -10.37 14.26 20.52
N GLY A 54 -10.22 15.54 20.20
CA GLY A 54 -9.30 16.45 20.91
C GLY A 54 -7.81 16.26 20.56
N SER A 55 -7.47 15.33 19.67
CA SER A 55 -6.10 15.00 19.26
C SER A 55 -5.87 15.29 17.77
N VAL A 56 -4.71 14.89 17.24
CA VAL A 56 -4.34 15.05 15.82
C VAL A 56 -4.33 13.69 15.13
N CYS A 57 -5.22 13.48 14.16
CA CYS A 57 -5.24 12.31 13.28
C CYS A 57 -4.06 12.38 12.30
N LEU A 58 -3.12 11.45 12.43
CA LEU A 58 -1.95 11.33 11.54
C LEU A 58 -2.29 10.41 10.36
N THR A 59 -1.96 10.84 9.15
CA THR A 59 -2.11 10.02 7.93
C THR A 59 -0.85 10.18 7.10
N SER A 60 -0.19 9.06 6.79
CA SER A 60 0.99 9.03 5.92
C SER A 60 0.59 8.57 4.52
N ILE A 61 1.03 9.29 3.50
CA ILE A 61 0.80 9.00 2.08
C ILE A 61 2.06 9.35 1.28
N LYS A 62 2.03 9.12 -0.03
CA LYS A 62 3.11 9.47 -0.96
C LYS A 62 2.72 10.60 -1.91
N THR A 63 3.71 11.22 -2.54
CA THR A 63 3.46 12.21 -3.59
C THR A 63 2.63 11.61 -4.72
N GLY A 64 1.56 12.29 -5.09
CA GLY A 64 0.59 11.85 -6.09
C GLY A 64 -0.63 11.12 -5.50
N ASP A 65 -0.58 10.70 -4.22
CA ASP A 65 -1.71 10.06 -3.56
C ASP A 65 -2.85 11.02 -3.26
N THR A 66 -4.04 10.45 -3.05
CA THR A 66 -5.26 11.17 -2.71
C THR A 66 -5.73 10.81 -1.31
N VAL A 67 -6.04 11.82 -0.49
CA VAL A 67 -6.79 11.62 0.75
C VAL A 67 -8.27 11.82 0.46
N THR A 68 -9.09 10.84 0.84
CA THR A 68 -10.55 10.93 0.82
C THR A 68 -11.07 10.98 2.24
N TRP A 69 -11.68 12.11 2.61
CA TRP A 69 -12.43 12.25 3.84
C TRP A 69 -13.85 11.70 3.64
N ASN A 70 -14.27 10.77 4.49
CA ASN A 70 -15.56 10.09 4.41
C ASN A 70 -16.41 10.40 5.65
N TRP A 71 -17.54 11.07 5.48
CA TRP A 71 -18.42 11.42 6.58
C TRP A 71 -19.24 10.22 7.02
N VAL A 72 -18.95 9.74 8.22
CA VAL A 72 -19.59 8.58 8.86
C VAL A 72 -20.41 8.98 10.10
N GLY A 73 -20.28 10.23 10.54
CA GLY A 73 -21.05 10.82 11.64
C GLY A 73 -22.39 11.41 11.20
N SER A 74 -23.05 12.07 12.14
CA SER A 74 -24.32 12.79 11.95
C SER A 74 -24.17 14.31 12.06
N ALA A 75 -23.12 14.79 12.74
CA ALA A 75 -22.83 16.20 12.88
C ALA A 75 -22.19 16.78 11.61
N SER A 76 -22.37 18.10 11.41
CA SER A 76 -21.69 18.81 10.32
C SER A 76 -20.24 19.11 10.67
N HIS A 77 -19.34 18.82 9.75
CA HIS A 77 -17.89 18.99 9.87
C HIS A 77 -17.27 19.51 8.58
N THR A 78 -16.06 20.04 8.69
CA THR A 78 -15.21 20.42 7.54
C THR A 78 -13.87 19.69 7.64
N THR A 79 -13.18 19.56 6.51
CA THR A 79 -11.72 19.40 6.46
C THR A 79 -11.14 20.63 5.78
N THR A 80 -10.38 21.41 6.54
CA THR A 80 -9.91 22.72 6.11
C THR A 80 -8.43 22.87 6.42
N ALA A 81 -7.64 23.15 5.37
CA ALA A 81 -6.20 23.27 5.44
C ALA A 81 -5.75 24.40 6.40
N CYS A 82 -4.62 24.19 7.07
CA CYS A 82 -3.96 25.12 7.96
C CYS A 82 -2.51 25.35 7.54
N SER A 83 -1.98 26.54 7.81
CA SER A 83 -0.60 26.91 7.45
C SER A 83 0.46 26.08 8.21
N ASP A 84 0.14 25.66 9.43
CA ASP A 84 1.05 24.94 10.32
C ASP A 84 0.31 24.20 11.45
N GLY A 85 1.08 23.50 12.29
CA GLY A 85 0.59 22.73 13.43
C GLY A 85 0.09 23.54 14.62
N THR A 86 0.03 24.87 14.53
CA THR A 86 -0.64 25.70 15.55
C THR A 86 -2.16 25.73 15.34
N PHE A 87 -2.63 25.38 14.14
CA PHE A 87 -4.05 25.40 13.74
C PHE A 87 -4.73 26.76 13.94
N THR A 88 -3.95 27.86 13.91
CA THR A 88 -4.44 29.22 14.12
C THR A 88 -4.85 29.91 12.82
N THR A 89 -4.17 29.59 11.71
CA THR A 89 -4.44 30.15 10.39
C THR A 89 -4.86 29.04 9.44
N CYS A 90 -6.16 28.97 9.16
CA CYS A 90 -6.75 27.92 8.34
C CYS A 90 -7.78 28.49 7.36
N GLY A 91 -7.99 27.80 6.24
CA GLY A 91 -8.95 28.17 5.20
C GLY A 91 -8.50 27.68 3.82
N ALA A 92 -9.38 27.80 2.84
CA ALA A 92 -9.12 27.39 1.45
C ALA A 92 -7.82 27.98 0.85
N ALA A 93 -7.42 29.18 1.31
CA ALA A 93 -6.16 29.81 0.89
C ALA A 93 -4.90 29.01 1.26
N GLN A 94 -5.00 28.07 2.22
CA GLN A 94 -3.91 27.19 2.65
C GLN A 94 -3.85 25.87 1.86
N GLY A 95 -4.79 25.61 0.95
CA GLY A 95 -4.71 24.49 0.00
C GLY A 95 -6.05 23.83 -0.30
N TRP A 96 -6.90 23.62 0.70
CA TRP A 96 -8.23 23.05 0.49
C TRP A 96 -9.23 23.42 1.60
N ASP A 97 -10.50 23.28 1.26
CA ASP A 97 -11.64 23.35 2.19
C ASP A 97 -12.79 22.53 1.61
N SER A 98 -13.30 21.55 2.37
CA SER A 98 -14.47 20.77 1.93
C SER A 98 -15.78 21.56 1.99
N GLY A 99 -15.80 22.68 2.74
CA GLY A 99 -17.04 23.27 3.23
C GLY A 99 -17.72 22.37 4.27
N SER A 100 -18.86 22.85 4.78
CA SER A 100 -19.66 22.14 5.78
C SER A 100 -20.40 20.97 5.15
N MET A 101 -20.04 19.75 5.55
CA MET A 101 -20.67 18.50 5.12
C MET A 101 -21.09 17.68 6.33
N SER A 102 -22.16 16.88 6.18
CA SER A 102 -22.61 15.91 7.19
C SER A 102 -22.69 14.48 6.66
N THR A 103 -22.57 14.29 5.34
CA THR A 103 -22.55 12.99 4.66
C THR A 103 -21.71 13.07 3.38
N GLY A 104 -21.36 11.92 2.81
CA GLY A 104 -20.62 11.83 1.55
C GLY A 104 -19.10 11.92 1.73
N THR A 105 -18.40 12.25 0.66
CA THR A 105 -16.93 12.29 0.64
C THR A 105 -16.38 13.58 0.04
N PHE A 106 -15.18 13.95 0.45
CA PHE A 106 -14.35 14.98 -0.16
C PHE A 106 -12.95 14.41 -0.40
N SER A 107 -12.34 14.71 -1.55
CA SER A 107 -11.01 14.18 -1.89
C SER A 107 -10.05 15.30 -2.27
N HIS A 108 -8.77 15.15 -1.88
CA HIS A 108 -7.69 16.05 -2.26
C HIS A 108 -6.42 15.24 -2.59
N THR A 109 -5.82 15.52 -3.74
CA THR A 109 -4.57 14.90 -4.20
C THR A 109 -3.37 15.73 -3.79
N PHE A 110 -2.38 15.10 -3.16
CA PHE A 110 -1.18 15.76 -2.65
C PHE A 110 0.01 15.50 -3.58
N ASN A 111 0.36 16.50 -4.38
CA ASN A 111 1.43 16.38 -5.39
C ASN A 111 2.80 16.87 -4.92
N SER A 112 2.94 17.21 -3.64
CA SER A 112 4.19 17.75 -3.10
C SER A 112 4.46 17.12 -1.75
N ALA A 113 5.69 16.61 -1.58
CA ALA A 113 6.14 16.08 -0.31
C ALA A 113 6.12 17.18 0.76
N GLY A 114 5.80 16.80 1.99
CA GLY A 114 5.73 17.73 3.11
C GLY A 114 4.67 17.34 4.14
N THR A 115 4.53 18.19 5.15
CA THR A 115 3.53 18.02 6.21
C THR A 115 2.44 19.06 6.05
N PHE A 116 1.19 18.60 5.97
CA PHE A 116 0.01 19.42 5.78
C PHE A 116 -0.93 19.29 6.98
N PHE A 117 -1.26 20.41 7.60
CA PHE A 117 -2.14 20.43 8.77
C PHE A 117 -3.55 20.83 8.35
N TYR A 118 -4.55 20.34 9.08
CA TYR A 118 -5.94 20.72 8.85
C TYR A 118 -6.78 20.57 10.11
N HIS A 119 -7.91 21.27 10.14
CA HIS A 119 -8.89 21.14 11.20
C HIS A 119 -10.33 21.19 10.69
N CYS A 120 -11.28 20.91 11.57
CA CYS A 120 -12.67 21.27 11.34
C CYS A 120 -12.91 22.70 11.83
N GLN A 121 -13.42 23.58 10.98
CA GLN A 121 -13.71 24.97 11.36
C GLN A 121 -14.87 25.07 12.38
N ILE A 122 -15.78 24.10 12.38
CA ILE A 122 -16.93 24.06 13.31
C ILE A 122 -16.47 23.62 14.71
N HIS A 123 -15.51 22.70 14.79
CA HIS A 123 -15.02 22.12 16.05
C HIS A 123 -13.48 22.12 16.13
N PRO A 124 -12.82 23.30 16.09
CA PRO A 124 -11.37 23.42 15.87
C PRO A 124 -10.53 22.83 17.02
N ALA A 125 -11.06 22.78 18.24
CA ALA A 125 -10.39 22.17 19.38
C ALA A 125 -10.49 20.64 19.40
N ALA A 126 -11.58 20.08 18.84
CA ALA A 126 -11.87 18.65 18.89
C ALA A 126 -11.34 17.88 17.67
N MET A 127 -11.21 18.53 16.52
CA MET A 127 -10.94 17.86 15.25
C MET A 127 -9.76 18.49 14.54
N ARG A 128 -8.61 17.82 14.63
CA ARG A 128 -7.36 18.21 13.96
C ARG A 128 -6.74 17.02 13.27
N GLY A 129 -6.05 17.27 12.17
CA GLY A 129 -5.32 16.25 11.44
C GLY A 129 -4.04 16.78 10.83
N ARG A 130 -3.17 15.84 10.48
CA ARG A 130 -1.88 16.05 9.84
C ARG A 130 -1.70 14.97 8.78
N ILE A 131 -1.44 15.40 7.56
CA ILE A 131 -1.04 14.53 6.45
C ILE A 131 0.47 14.68 6.27
N ASP A 132 1.20 13.56 6.34
CA ASP A 132 2.60 13.49 5.96
C ASP A 132 2.68 12.88 4.56
N VAL A 133 3.21 13.65 3.62
CA VAL A 133 3.38 13.26 2.22
C VAL A 133 4.86 12.97 2.01
N LEU A 134 5.19 11.69 1.86
CA LEU A 134 6.53 11.23 1.61
C LEU A 134 6.83 11.30 0.11
N GLN A 135 8.06 11.67 -0.24
CA GLN A 135 8.53 11.64 -1.62
C GLN A 135 8.68 10.18 -2.07
N ASP A 136 8.17 9.87 -3.26
CA ASP A 136 8.36 8.61 -3.98
C ASP A 136 8.73 8.97 -5.43
N THR A 137 10.03 9.03 -5.71
CA THR A 137 10.55 9.62 -6.93
C THR A 137 10.39 8.72 -8.15
N ASP A 138 10.44 7.40 -7.99
CA ASP A 138 10.31 6.45 -9.09
C ASP A 138 8.91 5.83 -9.22
N GLY A 139 8.03 6.15 -8.27
CA GLY A 139 6.63 5.76 -8.28
C GLY A 139 6.46 4.25 -8.11
N ASP A 140 7.34 3.59 -7.38
CA ASP A 140 7.24 2.16 -7.13
C ASP A 140 6.37 1.83 -5.90
N GLY A 141 6.06 2.84 -5.06
CA GLY A 141 5.26 2.68 -3.86
C GLY A 141 6.08 2.58 -2.57
N TRP A 142 7.37 2.88 -2.61
CA TRP A 142 8.24 3.10 -1.44
C TRP A 142 8.72 4.55 -1.41
N SER A 143 8.88 5.12 -0.21
CA SER A 143 9.40 6.49 -0.13
C SER A 143 10.91 6.53 -0.28
N ASP A 144 11.44 7.61 -0.86
CA ASP A 144 12.88 7.85 -0.97
C ASP A 144 13.59 7.74 0.40
N VAL A 145 12.87 8.09 1.49
CA VAL A 145 13.36 7.97 2.85
C VAL A 145 13.48 6.51 3.27
N ALA A 146 12.46 5.69 3.02
CA ALA A 146 12.49 4.26 3.31
C ALA A 146 13.60 3.57 2.53
N GLU A 147 13.69 3.84 1.23
CA GLU A 147 14.70 3.28 0.34
C GLU A 147 16.13 3.64 0.75
N GLY A 148 16.36 4.89 1.14
CA GLY A 148 17.64 5.32 1.70
C GLY A 148 18.02 4.58 3.00
N ILE A 149 17.03 4.18 3.81
CA ILE A 149 17.26 3.44 5.07
C ILE A 149 17.59 1.97 4.78
N ILE A 150 16.80 1.32 3.91
CA ILE A 150 16.94 -0.11 3.59
C ILE A 150 18.02 -0.39 2.55
N GLY A 151 18.51 0.65 1.87
CA GLY A 151 19.63 0.59 0.94
C GLY A 151 19.24 0.21 -0.49
N THR A 152 18.05 0.61 -0.95
CA THR A 152 17.65 0.54 -2.36
C THR A 152 17.86 1.88 -3.08
N ASP A 153 17.80 1.88 -4.41
CA ASP A 153 17.98 3.07 -5.25
C ASP A 153 16.65 3.81 -5.47
N PRO A 154 16.42 4.97 -4.83
CA PRO A 154 15.14 5.69 -4.88
C PRO A 154 14.82 6.36 -6.21
N LEU A 155 15.74 6.25 -7.18
CA LEU A 155 15.54 6.77 -8.53
C LEU A 155 15.20 5.66 -9.53
N ARG A 156 15.08 4.41 -9.06
CA ARG A 156 14.96 3.24 -9.92
C ARG A 156 13.90 2.27 -9.41
N ARG A 157 12.76 2.30 -10.08
CA ARG A 157 11.63 1.43 -9.78
C ARG A 157 11.92 -0.07 -9.88
N CYS A 158 12.77 -0.50 -10.82
CA CYS A 158 13.12 -1.91 -11.01
C CYS A 158 14.63 -2.11 -11.27
N GLY A 159 15.11 -3.32 -10.95
CA GLY A 159 16.46 -3.80 -11.20
C GLY A 159 17.23 -4.15 -9.93
N VAL A 160 18.54 -4.31 -10.09
CA VAL A 160 19.42 -4.73 -8.99
C VAL A 160 19.40 -3.69 -7.87
N ASN A 161 19.02 -4.13 -6.66
CA ASN A 161 18.88 -3.27 -5.47
C ASN A 161 18.01 -2.03 -5.69
N ALA A 162 17.00 -2.13 -6.55
CA ALA A 162 16.08 -1.04 -6.85
C ALA A 162 14.76 -1.28 -6.13
N TRP A 163 14.06 -2.37 -6.48
CA TRP A 163 12.75 -2.65 -5.92
C TRP A 163 12.84 -3.30 -4.53
N PRO A 164 12.34 -2.67 -3.44
CA PRO A 164 12.55 -3.16 -2.07
C PRO A 164 12.13 -4.62 -1.80
N PRO A 165 10.98 -5.11 -2.32
CA PRO A 165 10.53 -6.49 -2.13
C PRO A 165 11.42 -7.57 -2.75
N ASP A 166 12.21 -7.23 -3.76
CA ASP A 166 13.08 -8.18 -4.46
C ASP A 166 14.44 -8.24 -3.75
N ILE A 167 14.47 -9.04 -2.68
CA ILE A 167 15.58 -9.12 -1.72
C ILE A 167 16.81 -9.71 -2.39
N ASN A 168 16.63 -10.69 -3.28
CA ASN A 168 17.73 -11.37 -3.96
C ASN A 168 18.07 -10.77 -5.35
N SER A 169 17.32 -9.75 -5.81
CA SER A 169 17.47 -9.06 -7.11
C SER A 169 17.27 -9.97 -8.32
N ASP A 170 16.35 -10.94 -8.25
CA ASP A 170 16.02 -11.83 -9.37
C ASP A 170 14.83 -11.34 -10.24
N GLY A 171 14.23 -10.20 -9.87
CA GLY A 171 13.13 -9.55 -10.56
C GLY A 171 11.75 -10.00 -10.12
N HIS A 172 11.64 -10.91 -9.15
CA HIS A 172 10.40 -11.46 -8.64
C HIS A 172 10.31 -11.35 -7.12
N VAL A 173 9.08 -11.35 -6.59
CA VAL A 173 8.84 -11.57 -5.16
C VAL A 173 8.34 -12.99 -4.98
N ASP A 174 9.15 -13.83 -4.37
CA ASP A 174 8.79 -15.22 -4.16
C ASP A 174 9.01 -15.71 -2.71
N VAL A 175 8.60 -16.95 -2.47
CA VAL A 175 8.79 -17.58 -1.16
C VAL A 175 10.25 -17.99 -0.96
N ILE A 176 10.97 -18.35 -2.02
CA ILE A 176 12.30 -18.96 -1.98
C ILE A 176 13.33 -17.95 -2.50
N GLY A 177 13.65 -16.96 -1.67
CA GLY A 177 14.55 -15.89 -2.08
C GLY A 177 14.30 -14.64 -1.28
N ASP A 178 13.02 -14.28 -1.15
CA ASP A 178 12.61 -13.04 -0.50
C ASP A 178 11.91 -13.29 0.83
N ILE A 179 10.70 -13.87 0.79
CA ILE A 179 9.84 -13.99 1.98
C ILE A 179 10.50 -14.86 3.05
N SER A 180 11.00 -16.04 2.68
CA SER A 180 11.66 -16.93 3.64
C SER A 180 12.97 -16.35 4.16
N THR A 181 13.69 -15.57 3.34
CA THR A 181 14.93 -14.90 3.75
C THR A 181 14.64 -13.89 4.85
N VAL A 182 13.68 -12.98 4.65
CA VAL A 182 13.30 -11.98 5.66
C VAL A 182 12.71 -12.65 6.90
N ALA A 183 11.85 -13.67 6.72
CA ALA A 183 11.22 -14.38 7.83
C ALA A 183 12.23 -15.04 8.79
N ASN A 184 13.41 -15.44 8.31
CA ASN A 184 14.47 -15.99 9.17
C ASN A 184 15.05 -14.97 10.16
N PHE A 185 14.82 -13.67 9.95
CA PHE A 185 15.28 -12.58 10.81
C PHE A 185 14.17 -11.99 11.68
N PHE A 186 12.98 -12.61 11.70
CA PHE A 186 11.86 -12.17 12.54
C PHE A 186 12.27 -11.94 14.00
N GLY A 187 11.85 -10.79 14.55
CA GLY A 187 12.08 -10.37 15.92
C GLY A 187 13.49 -9.80 16.17
N GLN A 188 14.33 -9.71 15.13
CA GLN A 188 15.64 -9.06 15.24
C GLN A 188 15.54 -7.57 14.91
N SER A 189 16.36 -6.77 15.57
CA SER A 189 16.53 -5.36 15.19
C SER A 189 17.54 -5.22 14.05
N VAL A 190 17.48 -4.12 13.32
CA VAL A 190 18.45 -3.78 12.26
C VAL A 190 19.87 -3.48 12.77
N SER A 191 20.08 -3.52 14.09
CA SER A 191 21.44 -3.50 14.66
C SER A 191 22.14 -4.85 14.50
N THR A 192 21.39 -5.94 14.35
CA THR A 192 21.89 -7.31 14.16
C THR A 192 21.49 -7.89 12.80
N ALA A 193 20.31 -7.54 12.29
CA ALA A 193 19.82 -7.93 10.99
C ALA A 193 20.19 -6.89 9.91
N PRO A 194 20.25 -7.27 8.63
CA PRO A 194 20.38 -6.33 7.53
C PRO A 194 19.21 -5.33 7.51
N LYS A 195 19.53 -4.03 7.37
CA LYS A 195 18.52 -2.97 7.20
C LYS A 195 17.60 -3.22 6.00
N ARG A 196 18.10 -3.91 4.98
CA ARG A 196 17.35 -4.27 3.77
C ARG A 196 16.06 -5.03 4.03
N TYR A 197 15.92 -5.66 5.20
CA TYR A 197 14.78 -6.50 5.54
C TYR A 197 13.67 -5.74 6.28
N ASP A 198 13.97 -4.54 6.77
CA ASP A 198 13.07 -3.63 7.51
C ASP A 198 12.37 -2.72 6.50
N ILE A 199 11.49 -3.29 5.68
CA ILE A 199 10.82 -2.63 4.56
C ILE A 199 9.52 -1.93 4.96
N ALA A 200 9.06 -2.07 6.20
CA ALA A 200 7.82 -1.50 6.70
C ALA A 200 7.90 -1.23 8.22
N PRO A 201 7.23 -0.19 8.76
CA PRO A 201 6.40 0.79 8.06
C PRO A 201 7.22 1.74 7.16
N ASP A 202 6.57 2.75 6.59
CA ASP A 202 7.23 3.75 5.76
C ASP A 202 7.16 5.11 6.48
N PRO A 203 8.27 5.62 7.06
CA PRO A 203 9.62 5.03 7.08
C PRO A 203 9.80 3.82 8.04
N PRO A 204 10.84 2.97 7.82
CA PRO A 204 11.14 1.79 8.63
C PRO A 204 11.36 2.07 10.13
N ASP A 205 11.01 1.11 10.99
CA ASP A 205 11.00 1.30 12.45
C ASP A 205 12.19 0.67 13.19
N GLY A 206 13.08 -0.03 12.48
CA GLY A 206 14.29 -0.65 13.00
C GLY A 206 14.10 -2.09 13.49
N LEU A 207 12.93 -2.70 13.29
CA LEU A 207 12.61 -4.05 13.73
C LEU A 207 12.07 -4.89 12.59
N ILE A 208 12.61 -6.10 12.40
CA ILE A 208 12.06 -7.07 11.46
C ILE A 208 10.86 -7.76 12.10
N ASP A 209 9.65 -7.47 11.64
CA ASP A 209 8.44 -8.02 12.23
C ASP A 209 7.44 -8.62 11.22
N VAL A 210 6.41 -9.28 11.76
CA VAL A 210 5.38 -9.92 10.95
C VAL A 210 4.35 -8.91 10.46
N ILE A 211 4.04 -7.89 11.25
CA ILE A 211 2.88 -7.01 11.00
C ILE A 211 3.20 -5.97 9.93
N GLY A 212 4.42 -5.45 9.92
CA GLY A 212 5.00 -4.60 8.91
C GLY A 212 5.65 -5.43 7.80
N ASP A 213 6.88 -5.88 8.02
CA ASP A 213 7.78 -6.30 6.92
C ASP A 213 7.31 -7.53 6.18
N ILE A 214 7.13 -8.63 6.91
CA ILE A 214 6.82 -9.94 6.31
C ILE A 214 5.42 -9.89 5.69
N SER A 215 4.46 -9.20 6.32
CA SER A 215 3.12 -9.02 5.74
C SER A 215 3.14 -8.14 4.49
N ARG A 216 3.92 -7.06 4.47
CA ARG A 216 4.09 -6.22 3.28
C ARG A 216 4.71 -7.03 2.14
N LEU A 217 5.76 -7.79 2.43
CA LEU A 217 6.44 -8.65 1.45
C LEU A 217 5.53 -9.76 0.92
N ALA A 218 4.85 -10.48 1.82
CA ALA A 218 3.91 -11.53 1.45
C ALA A 218 2.71 -11.01 0.63
N GLY A 219 2.26 -9.78 0.89
CA GLY A 219 1.22 -9.11 0.10
C GLY A 219 1.62 -8.84 -1.35
N LEU A 220 2.93 -8.89 -1.66
CA LEU A 220 3.49 -8.69 -2.98
C LEU A 220 3.95 -10.00 -3.63
N PHE A 221 3.66 -11.15 -3.03
CA PHE A 221 4.01 -12.46 -3.59
C PHE A 221 3.54 -12.60 -5.05
N ALA A 222 4.41 -13.19 -5.87
CA ALA A 222 4.24 -13.40 -7.31
C ALA A 222 4.17 -12.12 -8.16
N GLN A 223 4.43 -10.95 -7.58
CA GLN A 223 4.69 -9.75 -8.36
C GLN A 223 6.12 -9.78 -8.93
N SER A 224 6.33 -9.01 -9.99
CA SER A 224 7.61 -8.89 -10.67
C SER A 224 7.88 -7.46 -11.08
N CYS A 225 9.14 -7.04 -11.02
CA CYS A 225 9.59 -5.75 -11.51
C CYS A 225 10.75 -5.98 -12.47
N THR A 226 10.54 -5.68 -13.75
CA THR A 226 11.58 -5.84 -14.78
C THR A 226 12.11 -4.46 -15.18
N PRO A 227 13.45 -4.30 -15.32
CA PRO A 227 14.09 -3.04 -15.72
C PRO A 227 13.64 -2.49 -17.08
#